data_AF-A0A521Y7P1-F1
#
_entry.id   AF-A0A521Y7P1-F1
#
_cell.length_a   1.000
_cell.length_b   1.000
_cell.length_c   1.000
_cell.angle_alpha   90.00
_cell.angle_beta   90.00
_cell.angle_gamma   90.00
#
_symmetry.space_group_name_H-M   'P 1'
#
loop_
_entity.id
_entity.type
_entity.pdbx_description
1 polymer ?
#
loop_
_entity_poly.entity_id
_entity_poly.type
_entity_poly.pdbx_seq_one_letter_code
_entity_poly.pdbx_strand_id
1 'polypeptide(L)'
;MPKKSHEELLSELSKKQEALQNRIASIEAKKRKEEDRIFTRKKILIGAFLLEKFKNNPDELNNLVREMDNFLTRPHDRKLFGLPINSAQSLSGQSK
;
A
#
# COMPACT_ATOMS: atom_id res chain seq x y z
N MET A 1 -52.92 14.96 12.47
CA MET A 1 -51.46 15.01 12.72
C MET A 1 -50.86 16.09 11.84
N PRO A 2 -50.08 17.05 12.36
CA PRO A 2 -49.43 18.05 11.51
C PRO A 2 -48.45 17.35 10.57
N LYS A 3 -48.53 17.62 9.27
CA LYS A 3 -47.54 17.16 8.28
C LYS A 3 -46.23 17.88 8.59
N LYS A 4 -45.12 17.14 8.64
CA LYS A 4 -43.76 17.71 8.76
C LYS A 4 -43.57 18.81 7.71
N SER A 5 -42.87 19.87 8.08
CA SER A 5 -42.56 20.93 7.13
C SER A 5 -41.62 20.38 6.04
N HIS A 6 -41.65 20.97 4.85
CA HIS A 6 -40.75 20.57 3.76
C HIS A 6 -39.27 20.68 4.16
N GLU A 7 -38.95 21.65 5.03
CA GLU A 7 -37.60 21.88 5.55
C GLU A 7 -37.13 20.76 6.49
N GLU A 8 -38.02 20.28 7.37
CA GLU A 8 -37.73 19.14 8.26
C GLU A 8 -37.49 17.86 7.47
N LEU A 9 -38.30 17.62 6.42
CA LEU A 9 -38.15 16.49 5.51
C LEU A 9 -36.80 16.52 4.78
N LEU A 10 -36.39 17.68 4.26
CA LEU A 10 -35.10 17.85 3.60
C LEU A 10 -33.93 17.63 4.57
N SER A 11 -34.02 18.16 5.79
CA SER A 11 -33.00 17.94 6.84
C SER A 11 -32.84 16.45 7.19
N GLU A 12 -33.96 15.74 7.34
CA GLU A 12 -33.93 14.30 7.61
C GLU A 12 -33.34 13.48 6.46
N LEU A 13 -33.66 13.84 5.21
CA LEU A 13 -33.10 13.18 4.03
C LEU A 13 -31.60 13.45 3.90
N SER A 14 -31.15 14.69 4.15
CA SER A 14 -29.73 15.06 4.13
C SER A 14 -28.94 14.26 5.17
N LYS A 15 -29.45 14.15 6.40
CA LYS A 15 -28.82 13.35 7.46
C LYS A 15 -28.72 11.87 7.09
N LYS A 16 -29.77 11.31 6.48
CA LYS A 16 -29.76 9.93 5.99
C LYS A 16 -28.73 9.73 4.88
N GLN A 17 -28.62 10.68 3.95
CA GLN A 17 -27.64 10.63 2.87
C GLN A 17 -26.21 10.65 3.41
N GLU A 18 -25.91 11.56 4.35
CA GLU A 18 -24.59 11.65 4.98
C GLU A 18 -24.23 10.35 5.73
N ALA A 19 -25.19 9.80 6.50
CA ALA A 19 -24.99 8.52 7.19
C ALA A 19 -24.70 7.36 6.23
N LEU A 20 -25.38 7.32 5.09
CA LEU A 20 -25.13 6.32 4.03
C LEU A 20 -23.75 6.51 3.39
N GLN A 21 -23.38 7.74 3.05
CA GLN A 21 -22.05 8.05 2.48
C GLN A 21 -20.92 7.63 3.42
N ASN A 22 -21.04 7.96 4.71
CA ASN A 22 -20.07 7.55 5.73
C ASN A 22 -19.97 6.02 5.85
N ARG A 23 -21.10 5.32 5.71
CA ARG A 23 -21.13 3.84 5.74
C ARG A 23 -20.47 3.24 4.49
N ILE A 24 -20.70 3.81 3.31
CA ILE A 24 -20.04 3.40 2.06
C ILE A 24 -18.53 3.56 2.21
N ALA A 25 -18.06 4.75 2.59
CA ALA A 25 -16.63 5.03 2.78
C ALA A 25 -15.98 4.07 3.78
N SER A 26 -16.67 3.73 4.88
CA SER A 26 -16.18 2.76 5.87
C SER A 26 -16.02 1.35 5.29
N ILE A 27 -16.99 0.89 4.48
CA ILE A 27 -16.95 -0.42 3.84
C ILE A 27 -15.84 -0.47 2.79
N GLU A 28 -15.70 0.57 1.98
CA GLU A 28 -14.61 0.67 0.98
C GLU A 28 -13.23 0.68 1.64
N ALA A 29 -13.06 1.43 2.73
CA ALA A 29 -11.82 1.44 3.49
C ALA A 29 -11.49 0.06 4.07
N LYS A 30 -12.50 -0.69 4.55
CA LYS A 30 -12.31 -2.06 5.04
C LYS A 30 -11.90 -3.01 3.91
N LYS A 31 -12.57 -2.94 2.75
CA LYS A 31 -12.25 -3.73 1.57
C LYS A 31 -10.80 -3.49 1.12
N ARG A 32 -10.40 -2.22 0.99
CA ARG A 32 -9.02 -1.85 0.62
C ARG A 32 -8.00 -2.39 1.63
N LYS A 33 -8.26 -2.28 2.93
CA LYS A 33 -7.40 -2.85 3.96
C LYS A 33 -7.26 -4.37 3.84
N GLU A 34 -8.32 -5.07 3.46
CA GLU A 34 -8.28 -6.51 3.24
C GLU A 34 -7.45 -6.88 2.00
N GLU A 35 -7.64 -6.16 0.90
CA GLU A 35 -6.84 -6.32 -0.32
C GLU A 35 -5.35 -6.05 -0.05
N ASP A 36 -5.04 -4.98 0.68
CA ASP A 36 -3.67 -4.63 1.09
C ASP A 36 -3.04 -5.73 1.97
N ARG A 37 -3.82 -6.31 2.91
CA ARG A 37 -3.37 -7.44 3.74
C ARG A 37 -3.06 -8.68 2.88
N ILE A 38 -3.94 -9.03 1.96
CA ILE A 38 -3.75 -10.18 1.06
C ILE A 38 -2.52 -9.95 0.18
N PHE A 39 -2.38 -8.75 -0.39
CA PHE A 39 -1.24 -8.40 -1.23
C PHE A 39 0.08 -8.42 -0.46
N THR A 40 0.10 -7.90 0.76
CA THR A 40 1.25 -7.97 1.67
C THR A 40 1.62 -9.43 1.97
N ARG A 41 0.63 -10.28 2.26
CA ARG A 41 0.87 -11.71 2.50
C ARG A 41 1.45 -12.41 1.27
N LYS A 42 0.94 -12.10 0.07
CA LYS A 42 1.48 -12.63 -1.19
C LYS A 42 2.95 -12.24 -1.39
N LYS A 43 3.31 -10.97 -1.18
CA LYS A 43 4.70 -10.50 -1.27
C LYS A 43 5.64 -11.25 -0.32
N ILE A 44 5.22 -11.43 0.93
CA ILE A 44 6.01 -12.15 1.93
C ILE A 44 6.22 -13.61 1.50
N LEU A 45 5.16 -14.29 1.08
CA LEU A 45 5.24 -15.71 0.67
C LEU A 45 6.11 -15.90 -0.58
N ILE A 46 5.98 -15.01 -1.57
CA ILE A 46 6.82 -15.04 -2.77
C ILE A 46 8.28 -14.82 -2.37
N GLY A 47 8.58 -13.83 -1.52
CA GLY A 47 9.94 -13.59 -1.03
C GLY A 47 10.53 -14.81 -0.30
N ALA A 48 9.77 -15.39 0.63
CA ALA A 48 10.20 -16.59 1.35
C ALA A 48 10.47 -17.78 0.41
N PHE A 49 9.60 -17.98 -0.59
CA PHE A 49 9.77 -19.02 -1.60
C PHE A 49 11.03 -18.81 -2.44
N LEU A 50 11.30 -17.59 -2.92
CA LEU A 50 12.49 -17.29 -3.71
C LEU A 50 13.77 -17.51 -2.89
N LEU A 51 13.78 -17.11 -1.62
CA LEU A 51 14.91 -17.34 -0.72
C LEU A 51 15.18 -18.83 -0.53
N GLU A 52 14.15 -19.65 -0.30
CA GLU A 52 14.32 -21.10 -0.16
C GLU A 52 14.74 -21.75 -1.49
N LYS A 53 14.18 -21.30 -2.62
CA LYS A 53 14.51 -21.79 -3.97
C LYS A 53 15.99 -21.62 -4.30
N PHE A 54 16.56 -20.46 -3.98
CA PHE A 54 17.94 -20.13 -4.32
C PHE A 54 18.95 -20.42 -3.20
N LYS A 55 18.50 -21.03 -2.10
CA LYS A 55 19.33 -21.37 -0.94
C LYS A 55 20.60 -22.14 -1.28
N ASN A 56 20.52 -23.05 -2.26
CA ASN A 56 21.66 -23.87 -2.71
C ASN A 56 22.30 -23.36 -4.01
N ASN A 57 21.79 -22.27 -4.61
CA ASN A 57 22.25 -21.70 -5.87
C ASN A 57 22.58 -20.20 -5.68
N PRO A 58 23.73 -19.85 -5.07
CA PRO A 58 24.09 -18.47 -4.77
C PRO A 58 24.16 -17.57 -6.03
N ASP A 59 24.54 -18.13 -7.18
CA ASP A 59 24.63 -17.38 -8.44
C ASP A 59 23.25 -16.90 -8.92
N GLU A 60 22.21 -17.72 -8.77
CA GLU A 60 20.84 -17.32 -9.14
C GLU A 60 20.31 -16.24 -8.19
N LEU A 61 20.63 -16.33 -6.90
CA LEU A 61 20.29 -15.27 -5.93
C LEU A 61 20.99 -13.95 -6.27
N ASN A 62 22.26 -14.00 -6.66
CA ASN A 62 23.01 -12.80 -7.08
C ASN A 62 22.43 -12.17 -8.35
N ASN A 63 21.98 -12.99 -9.30
CA ASN A 63 21.28 -12.50 -10.49
C ASN A 63 19.97 -11.81 -10.12
N LEU A 64 19.18 -12.39 -9.22
CA LEU A 64 17.97 -11.74 -8.70
C LEU A 64 18.28 -10.40 -8.04
N VAL A 65 19.32 -10.31 -7.21
CA VAL A 65 19.73 -9.04 -6.56
C VAL A 65 20.12 -7.99 -7.61
N ARG A 66 20.77 -8.37 -8.71
CA ARG A 66 21.06 -7.46 -9.82
C ARG A 66 19.79 -6.96 -10.52
N GLU A 67 18.79 -7.82 -10.71
CA GLU A 67 17.50 -7.38 -11.25
C GLU A 67 16.79 -6.41 -10.30
N MET A 68 16.92 -6.63 -8.98
CA MET A 68 16.38 -5.74 -7.95
C MET A 68 17.02 -4.34 -7.97
N ASP A 69 18.22 -4.19 -8.54
CA ASP A 69 18.88 -2.89 -8.69
C ASP A 69 18.04 -1.88 -9.51
N ASN A 70 17.34 -2.35 -10.53
CA ASN A 70 16.46 -1.50 -11.34
C ASN A 70 15.10 -1.26 -10.69
N PHE A 71 14.67 -2.15 -9.79
CA PHE A 71 13.36 -2.09 -9.14
C PHE A 71 13.37 -1.26 -7.85
N LEU A 72 14.43 -1.38 -7.03
CA LEU A 72 14.53 -0.71 -5.75
C LEU A 72 15.00 0.74 -5.93
N THR A 73 14.16 1.69 -5.55
CA THR A 73 14.49 3.11 -5.64
C THR A 73 14.99 3.70 -4.33
N ARG A 74 14.45 3.22 -3.20
CA ARG A 74 14.69 3.82 -1.88
C ARG A 74 16.08 3.43 -1.33
N PRO A 75 16.89 4.38 -0.83
CA PRO A 75 18.23 4.09 -0.32
C PRO A 75 18.27 3.05 0.81
N HIS A 76 17.29 3.06 1.72
CA HIS A 76 17.24 2.10 2.82
C HIS A 76 16.99 0.67 2.33
N ASP A 77 16.07 0.50 1.37
CA ASP A 77 15.76 -0.81 0.80
C ASP A 77 16.96 -1.34 0.02
N ARG A 78 17.61 -0.50 -0.79
CA ARG A 78 18.83 -0.86 -1.54
C ARG A 78 19.97 -1.32 -0.63
N LYS A 79 20.14 -0.67 0.53
CA LYS A 79 21.13 -1.05 1.54
C LYS A 79 20.92 -2.48 2.08
N LEU A 80 19.67 -2.94 2.21
CA LEU A 80 19.37 -4.30 2.67
C LEU A 80 19.91 -5.38 1.73
N PHE A 81 20.09 -5.06 0.45
CA PHE A 81 20.59 -5.98 -0.58
C PHE A 81 22.03 -5.66 -1.02
N GLY A 82 22.73 -4.74 -0.33
CA GLY A 82 24.10 -4.36 -0.68
C GLY A 82 24.23 -3.57 -1.99
N LEU A 83 23.14 -2.99 -2.48
CA LEU A 83 23.11 -2.25 -3.75
C LEU A 83 23.60 -0.79 -3.58
N PRO A 84 24.26 -0.20 -4.59
CA PRO A 84 24.76 1.17 -4.52
C PRO A 84 23.60 2.17 -4.37
N ILE A 85 23.81 3.28 -3.66
CA ILE A 85 22.78 4.32 -3.57
C ILE A 85 22.73 5.06 -4.90
N ASN A 86 21.56 5.12 -5.54
CA ASN A 86 21.39 5.96 -6.72
C ASN A 86 21.51 7.43 -6.30
N SER A 87 22.62 8.05 -6.67
CA SER A 87 23.02 9.43 -6.31
C SER A 87 22.07 10.52 -6.80
N ALA A 88 21.08 10.18 -7.63
CA ALA A 88 20.02 11.10 -8.04
C ALA A 88 19.05 11.46 -6.90
N GLN A 89 18.98 10.69 -5.80
CA GLN A 89 18.04 10.92 -4.69
C GLN A 89 18.69 11.48 -3.41
N SER A 90 20.02 11.63 -3.36
CA SER A 90 20.72 12.17 -2.18
C SER A 90 20.62 13.71 -2.05
N LEU A 91 20.12 14.41 -3.07
CA LEU A 91 20.03 15.89 -3.09
C LEU A 91 18.66 16.47 -2.71
N SER A 92 17.61 15.65 -2.49
CA SER A 92 16.26 16.15 -2.18
C SER A 92 15.84 16.04 -0.71
N GLY A 93 16.76 15.66 0.19
CA GLY A 93 16.46 15.38 1.60
C GLY A 93 17.04 16.36 2.62
N GLN A 94 17.81 17.37 2.21
CA GLN A 94 18.35 18.40 3.09
C GLN A 94 17.84 19.78 2.68
N SER A 95 16.54 20.04 2.87
CA SER A 95 15.97 21.39 2.97
C SER A 95 14.51 21.29 3.40
N LYS A 96 14.28 21.24 4.71
CA LYS A 96 13.29 22.01 5.46
C LYS A 96 13.23 21.53 6.91
#